data_AF-A0A9R0YZP0-F1
#
_entry.id   AF-A0A9R0YZP0-F1
#
_cell.length_a   1.000
_cell.length_b   1.000
_cell.length_c   1.000
_cell.angle_alpha   90.00
_cell.angle_beta   90.00
_cell.angle_gamma   90.00
#
_symmetry.space_group_name_H-M   'P 1'
#
loop_
_entity.id
_entity.type
_entity.pdbx_description
1 polymer ?
#
loop_
_entity_poly.entity_id
_entity_poly.type
_entity_poly.pdbx_seq_one_letter_code
_entity_poly.pdbx_strand_id
1 'polypeptide(L)'
;MAKLLSSASSHELLAPPPAVSLPVVDLPLSHDEVRRAILDAGKELGFFLVVNHGVPEHAMRDMEAVCEEFFRLPVLDVAPFYSDDRRKLNRLFSGTTFNTSGDKYWLDCLRLASTFPVGDSKNHWPDKPQGLREVVETFFLLTRGVGMELLRLLSEGMGLHPDYFDGALSCVPGLQVSYKGDWINVEPMPNAFVVNFGLQLELMHQ
;
A
#
# COMPACT_ATOMS: atom_id res chain seq x y z
N MET A 1 -2.63 7.04 -1.12
CA MET A 1 -1.43 7.50 -1.84
C MET A 1 -0.92 8.75 -1.15
N ALA A 2 0.40 8.93 -1.07
CA ALA A 2 1.01 10.07 -0.38
C ALA A 2 1.79 10.92 -1.39
N LYS A 3 1.69 12.25 -1.29
CA LYS A 3 2.46 13.17 -2.14
C LYS A 3 3.63 13.71 -1.33
N LEU A 4 4.85 13.50 -1.83
CA LEU A 4 6.08 14.05 -1.27
C LEU A 4 6.25 15.50 -1.71
N LEU A 5 6.35 16.43 -0.76
CA LEU A 5 6.79 17.79 -1.01
C LEU A 5 8.20 17.95 -0.41
N SER A 6 9.22 18.17 -1.24
CA SER A 6 10.59 18.41 -0.76
C SER A 6 10.84 19.90 -0.58
N SER A 7 11.36 20.29 0.59
CA SER A 7 12.09 21.55 0.74
C SER A 7 13.57 21.25 0.49
N ALA A 8 14.12 21.71 -0.62
CA ALA A 8 15.53 21.50 -0.95
C ALA A 8 16.41 22.31 0.01
N SER A 9 17.12 21.61 0.91
CA SER A 9 18.32 22.13 1.56
C SER A 9 19.52 21.66 0.74
N SER A 10 20.39 22.59 0.37
CA SER A 10 21.62 22.35 -0.39
C SER A 10 22.59 21.48 0.44
N HIS A 11 22.61 20.17 0.21
CA HIS A 11 23.65 19.29 0.73
C HIS A 11 24.22 18.43 -0.40
N GLU A 12 25.54 18.24 -0.35
CA GLU A 12 26.34 17.43 -1.28
C GLU A 12 25.65 16.12 -1.62
N LEU A 13 25.67 15.76 -2.92
CA LEU A 13 25.14 14.52 -3.47
C LEU A 13 25.86 13.32 -2.84
N LEU A 14 25.36 12.86 -1.68
CA LEU A 14 25.65 11.51 -1.19
C LEU A 14 25.19 10.51 -2.25
N ALA A 15 26.01 9.49 -2.49
CA ALA A 15 25.65 8.40 -3.38
C ALA A 15 24.28 7.84 -2.98
N PRO A 16 23.39 7.55 -3.95
CA PRO A 16 22.09 6.99 -3.64
C PRO A 16 22.26 5.69 -2.84
N PRO A 17 21.35 5.40 -1.89
CA PRO A 17 21.37 4.13 -1.17
C PRO A 17 21.44 2.96 -2.15
N PRO A 18 22.08 1.84 -1.77
CA PRO A 18 22.09 0.66 -2.61
C PRO A 18 20.64 0.25 -2.92
N ALA A 19 20.29 0.21 -4.20
CA ALA A 19 19.00 -0.27 -4.67
C ALA A 19 18.90 -1.76 -4.35
N VAL A 20 17.83 -2.15 -3.65
CA VAL A 20 17.56 -3.55 -3.36
C VAL A 20 16.46 -4.02 -4.30
N SER A 21 16.77 -5.04 -5.10
CA SER A 21 15.76 -5.73 -5.89
C SER A 21 14.91 -6.57 -4.96
N LEU A 22 13.61 -6.24 -4.87
CA LEU A 22 12.65 -7.07 -4.15
C LEU A 22 12.40 -8.37 -4.93
N PRO A 23 12.16 -9.50 -4.25
CA PRO A 23 11.67 -10.72 -4.87
C PRO A 23 10.41 -10.45 -5.67
N VAL A 24 10.28 -11.09 -6.84
CA VAL A 24 9.11 -10.94 -7.71
C VAL A 24 8.29 -12.22 -7.66
N VAL A 25 7.00 -12.09 -7.36
CA VAL A 25 6.01 -13.16 -7.35
C VAL A 25 5.10 -12.99 -8.57
N ASP A 26 5.12 -13.97 -9.46
CA ASP A 26 4.34 -13.99 -10.70
C ASP A 26 3.09 -14.87 -10.55
N LEU A 27 1.89 -14.27 -10.41
CA LEU A 27 0.67 -15.00 -10.03
C LEU A 27 0.16 -16.06 -11.01
N PRO A 28 0.37 -15.98 -12.34
CA PRO A 28 -0.03 -17.02 -13.28
C PRO A 28 0.81 -18.30 -13.26
N LEU A 29 1.90 -18.36 -12.47
CA LEU A 29 2.66 -19.61 -12.28
C LEU A 29 1.83 -20.67 -11.55
N SER A 30 2.33 -21.90 -11.46
CA SER A 30 1.59 -22.94 -10.76
C SER A 30 1.40 -22.59 -9.28
N HIS A 31 0.29 -23.05 -8.70
CA HIS A 31 -0.07 -22.80 -7.30
C HIS A 31 1.09 -23.08 -6.34
N ASP A 32 1.80 -24.20 -6.51
CA ASP A 32 2.94 -24.58 -5.67
C ASP A 32 4.18 -23.69 -5.87
N GLU A 33 4.38 -23.12 -7.06
CA GLU A 33 5.46 -22.16 -7.33
C GLU A 33 5.17 -20.83 -6.66
N VAL A 34 3.98 -20.28 -6.85
CA VAL A 34 3.57 -19.01 -6.24
C VAL A 34 3.62 -19.09 -4.71
N ARG A 35 3.08 -20.18 -4.13
CA ARG A 35 3.11 -20.40 -2.67
C ARG A 35 4.54 -20.40 -2.12
N ARG A 36 5.48 -21.09 -2.78
CA ARG A 36 6.89 -21.12 -2.35
C ARG A 36 7.53 -19.74 -2.45
N ALA A 37 7.34 -19.05 -3.56
CA ALA A 37 7.88 -17.71 -3.77
C ALA A 37 7.41 -16.71 -2.68
N ILE A 38 6.13 -16.78 -2.31
CA ILE A 38 5.56 -15.96 -1.23
C ILE A 38 6.23 -16.27 0.12
N LEU A 39 6.38 -17.55 0.47
CA LEU A 39 7.01 -17.96 1.73
C LEU A 39 8.48 -17.55 1.81
N ASP A 40 9.22 -17.73 0.71
CA ASP A 40 10.65 -17.43 0.66
C ASP A 40 10.87 -15.91 0.74
N ALA A 41 10.08 -15.12 0.02
CA ALA A 41 10.11 -13.67 0.13
C ALA A 41 9.75 -13.15 1.53
N GLY A 42 8.78 -13.79 2.18
CA GLY A 42 8.38 -13.48 3.55
C GLY A 42 9.48 -13.71 4.58
N LYS A 43 10.33 -14.74 4.40
CA LYS A 43 11.42 -15.07 5.32
C LYS A 43 12.64 -14.15 5.20
N GLU A 44 12.94 -13.65 4.01
CA GLU A 44 14.19 -12.91 3.77
C GLU A 44 14.08 -11.40 4.04
N LEU A 45 13.07 -10.77 3.42
CA LEU A 45 12.92 -9.32 3.41
C LEU A 45 11.60 -8.86 4.04
N GLY A 46 10.57 -9.71 4.05
CA GLY A 46 9.21 -9.33 4.45
C GLY A 46 8.49 -8.46 3.42
N PHE A 47 9.12 -8.19 2.27
CA PHE A 47 8.63 -7.41 1.14
C PHE A 47 8.87 -8.13 -0.18
N PHE A 48 7.91 -8.04 -1.10
CA PHE A 48 8.04 -8.54 -2.47
C PHE A 48 7.16 -7.77 -3.45
N LEU A 49 7.49 -7.85 -4.72
CA LEU A 49 6.67 -7.38 -5.82
C LEU A 49 5.74 -8.49 -6.28
N VAL A 50 4.49 -8.16 -6.59
CA VAL A 50 3.55 -9.05 -7.25
C VAL A 50 3.27 -8.53 -8.64
N VAL A 51 3.47 -9.38 -9.65
CA VAL A 51 3.23 -9.08 -11.08
C VAL A 51 2.17 -10.00 -11.66
N ASN A 52 1.64 -9.62 -12.83
CA ASN A 52 0.58 -10.35 -13.53
C ASN A 52 -0.61 -10.71 -12.62
N HIS A 53 -0.93 -9.80 -11.70
CA HIS A 53 -1.88 -10.00 -10.61
C HIS A 53 -3.37 -10.01 -11.02
N GLY A 54 -3.66 -9.84 -12.31
CA GLY A 54 -5.03 -9.83 -12.83
C GLY A 54 -5.81 -8.53 -12.65
N VAL A 55 -5.38 -7.60 -11.78
CA VAL A 55 -5.93 -6.23 -11.75
C VAL A 55 -5.67 -5.54 -13.10
N PRO A 56 -6.71 -5.08 -13.82
CA PRO A 56 -6.55 -4.40 -15.09
C PRO A 56 -5.73 -3.11 -14.98
N GLU A 57 -4.81 -2.87 -15.91
CA GLU A 57 -3.96 -1.68 -15.88
C GLU A 57 -4.76 -0.37 -15.92
N HIS A 58 -5.93 -0.35 -16.58
CA HIS A 58 -6.77 0.85 -16.61
C HIS A 58 -7.26 1.21 -15.21
N ALA A 59 -7.61 0.22 -14.36
CA ALA A 59 -8.04 0.48 -12.99
C ALA A 59 -6.89 1.06 -12.14
N MET A 60 -5.65 0.66 -12.40
CA MET A 60 -4.48 1.26 -11.76
C MET A 60 -4.28 2.71 -12.21
N ARG A 61 -4.32 2.96 -13.53
CA ARG A 61 -4.18 4.31 -14.10
C ARG A 61 -5.30 5.25 -13.65
N ASP A 62 -6.54 4.77 -13.60
CA ASP A 62 -7.68 5.56 -13.14
C ASP A 62 -7.51 5.94 -11.67
N MET A 63 -7.05 5.01 -10.82
CA MET A 63 -6.76 5.25 -9.41
C MET A 63 -5.64 6.29 -9.21
N GLU A 64 -4.56 6.17 -9.99
CA GLU A 64 -3.47 7.16 -10.01
C GLU A 64 -3.99 8.54 -10.42
N ALA A 65 -4.77 8.62 -11.50
CA ALA A 65 -5.30 9.87 -12.04
C ALA A 65 -6.23 10.60 -11.04
N VAL A 66 -7.20 9.89 -10.43
CA VAL A 66 -8.09 10.52 -9.44
C VAL A 66 -7.36 10.94 -8.17
N CYS A 67 -6.31 10.20 -7.78
CA CYS A 67 -5.46 10.59 -6.66
C CYS A 67 -4.68 11.87 -6.99
N GLU A 68 -4.03 11.94 -8.15
CA GLU A 68 -3.32 13.14 -8.55
C GLU A 68 -4.23 14.36 -8.65
N GLU A 69 -5.43 14.19 -9.20
CA GLU A 69 -6.41 15.27 -9.33
C GLU A 69 -6.89 15.72 -7.96
N PHE A 70 -7.20 14.80 -7.03
CA PHE A 70 -7.56 15.13 -5.65
C PHE A 70 -6.51 16.01 -4.98
N PHE A 71 -5.22 15.64 -5.07
CA PHE A 71 -4.12 16.42 -4.48
C PHE A 71 -3.76 17.69 -5.27
N ARG A 72 -4.43 17.96 -6.39
CA ARG A 72 -4.35 19.23 -7.15
C ARG A 72 -5.56 20.13 -6.89
N LEU A 73 -6.58 19.67 -6.16
CA LEU A 73 -7.75 20.47 -5.84
C LEU A 73 -7.40 21.71 -5.01
N PRO A 74 -8.16 22.81 -5.14
CA PRO A 74 -8.03 23.97 -4.27
C PRO A 74 -8.16 23.59 -2.79
N VAL A 75 -7.42 24.27 -1.92
CA VAL A 75 -7.43 24.03 -0.46
C VAL A 75 -8.85 24.05 0.11
N LEU A 76 -9.74 24.91 -0.41
CA LEU A 76 -11.13 25.01 0.05
C LEU A 76 -11.93 23.72 -0.18
N ASP A 77 -11.63 22.96 -1.23
CA ASP A 77 -12.32 21.70 -1.54
C ASP A 77 -11.84 20.54 -0.66
N VAL A 78 -10.57 20.55 -0.25
CA VAL A 78 -9.97 19.46 0.55
C VAL A 78 -9.96 19.74 2.05
N ALA A 79 -10.05 21.00 2.47
CA ALA A 79 -10.06 21.43 3.88
C ALA A 79 -11.10 20.71 4.76
N PRO A 80 -12.33 20.41 4.29
CA PRO A 80 -13.31 19.66 5.09
C PRO A 80 -12.83 18.26 5.51
N PHE A 81 -11.91 17.67 4.74
CA PHE A 81 -11.35 16.35 5.03
C PHE A 81 -10.11 16.41 5.91
N TYR A 82 -9.49 17.57 6.11
CA TYR A 82 -8.27 17.69 6.91
C TYR A 82 -8.53 17.38 8.40
N SER A 83 -7.77 16.45 8.98
CA SER A 83 -7.85 16.17 10.41
C SER A 83 -6.68 15.34 10.96
N ASP A 84 -6.07 15.81 12.05
CA ASP A 84 -5.07 15.03 12.80
C ASP A 84 -5.68 13.92 13.68
N ASP A 85 -7.01 13.92 13.91
CA ASP A 85 -7.67 12.91 14.74
C ASP A 85 -7.65 11.53 14.06
N ARG A 86 -6.88 10.61 14.64
CA ARG A 86 -6.66 9.24 14.11
C ARG A 86 -7.91 8.36 14.16
N ARG A 87 -8.94 8.80 14.87
CA ARG A 87 -10.25 8.14 14.94
C ARG A 87 -11.14 8.48 13.74
N LYS A 88 -10.87 9.58 13.02
CA LYS A 88 -11.60 9.86 11.78
C LYS A 88 -11.18 8.87 10.70
N LEU A 89 -12.17 8.14 10.21
CA LEU A 89 -11.98 7.04 9.26
C LEU A 89 -11.58 7.54 7.88
N ASN A 90 -12.23 8.61 7.41
CA ASN A 90 -11.90 9.29 6.16
C ASN A 90 -11.29 10.65 6.50
N ARG A 91 -10.02 10.86 6.14
CA ARG A 91 -9.31 12.09 6.48
C ARG A 91 -8.11 12.34 5.57
N LEU A 92 -7.90 13.60 5.27
CA LEU A 92 -6.63 14.14 4.78
C LEU A 92 -5.78 14.53 5.99
N PHE A 93 -4.50 14.20 5.98
CA PHE A 93 -3.59 14.63 7.02
C PHE A 93 -2.19 14.80 6.44
N SER A 94 -1.42 15.67 7.06
CA SER A 94 -0.02 15.87 6.73
C SER A 94 0.84 15.23 7.80
N GLY A 95 1.93 14.58 7.41
CA GLY A 95 2.84 13.93 8.34
C GLY A 95 4.28 13.97 7.85
N THR A 96 5.22 13.73 8.77
CA THR A 96 6.64 13.61 8.43
C THR A 96 7.08 12.15 8.39
N THR A 97 7.78 11.76 7.33
CA THR A 97 8.57 10.52 7.27
C THR A 97 10.06 10.84 7.20
N PHE A 98 10.90 9.81 7.29
CA PHE A 98 12.35 9.93 7.14
C PHE A 98 12.81 9.24 5.84
N ASN A 99 13.89 9.73 5.24
CA ASN A 99 14.67 8.94 4.27
C ASN A 99 15.80 8.16 4.96
N THR A 100 16.55 7.44 4.13
CA THR A 100 17.81 6.74 4.43
C THR A 100 18.89 7.61 5.07
N SER A 101 18.87 8.90 4.82
CA SER A 101 19.86 9.88 5.31
C SER A 101 19.43 10.55 6.62
N GLY A 102 18.22 10.25 7.12
CA GLY A 102 17.63 10.90 8.29
C GLY A 102 16.92 12.23 8.00
N ASP A 103 16.82 12.64 6.74
CA ASP A 103 16.08 13.84 6.35
C ASP A 103 14.58 13.63 6.51
N LYS A 104 13.89 14.67 6.98
CA LYS A 104 12.43 14.67 7.14
C LYS A 104 11.75 15.07 5.83
N TYR A 105 10.80 14.26 5.41
CA TYR A 105 9.95 14.54 4.26
C TYR A 105 8.54 14.81 4.72
N TRP A 106 7.91 15.77 4.06
CA TRP A 106 6.51 16.06 4.24
C TRP A 106 5.67 15.18 3.31
N LEU A 107 4.66 14.53 3.87
CA LEU A 107 3.71 13.68 3.15
C LEU A 107 2.29 14.20 3.41
N ASP A 108 1.56 14.48 2.35
CA ASP A 108 0.11 14.64 2.42
C ASP A 108 -0.56 13.31 2.07
N CYS A 109 -1.44 12.83 2.96
CA CYS A 109 -2.05 11.51 2.89
C CYS A 109 -3.56 11.60 3.00
N LEU A 110 -4.27 11.05 2.02
CA LEU A 110 -5.70 10.78 2.10
C LEU A 110 -5.91 9.33 2.57
N ARG A 111 -6.56 9.16 3.71
CA ARG A 111 -7.05 7.87 4.21
C ARG A 111 -8.54 7.76 3.93
N LEU A 112 -8.94 6.69 3.27
CA LEU A 112 -10.34 6.31 3.07
C LEU A 112 -10.55 4.94 3.72
N ALA A 113 -11.42 4.87 4.72
CA ALA A 113 -11.83 3.60 5.28
C ALA A 113 -12.94 3.01 4.41
N SER A 114 -12.82 1.72 4.12
CA SER A 114 -13.86 0.94 3.46
C SER A 114 -14.25 -0.22 4.34
N THR A 115 -15.55 -0.51 4.42
CA THR A 115 -16.02 -1.83 4.86
C THR A 115 -15.96 -2.80 3.68
N PHE A 116 -16.10 -4.10 3.97
CA PHE A 116 -16.43 -5.08 2.95
C PHE A 116 -17.73 -5.80 3.34
N PRO A 117 -18.77 -5.81 2.48
CA PRO A 117 -18.85 -5.09 1.20
C PRO A 117 -18.76 -3.56 1.37
N VAL A 118 -18.40 -2.85 0.29
CA VAL A 118 -18.19 -1.39 0.31
C VAL A 118 -19.49 -0.67 0.68
N GLY A 119 -20.61 -0.99 0.02
CA GLY A 119 -21.94 -0.48 0.36
C GLY A 119 -21.97 1.04 0.54
N ASP A 120 -22.66 1.52 1.57
CA ASP A 120 -22.80 2.94 1.87
C ASP A 120 -21.54 3.59 2.46
N SER A 121 -20.50 2.82 2.80
CA SER A 121 -19.27 3.39 3.38
C SER A 121 -18.59 4.41 2.45
N LYS A 122 -18.74 4.23 1.12
CA LYS A 122 -18.24 5.16 0.11
C LYS A 122 -18.93 6.52 0.10
N ASN A 123 -20.12 6.64 0.67
CA ASN A 123 -20.86 7.91 0.72
C ASN A 123 -20.15 8.95 1.62
N HIS A 124 -19.25 8.49 2.49
CA HIS A 124 -18.43 9.34 3.36
C HIS A 124 -17.04 9.67 2.77
N TRP A 125 -16.73 9.18 1.57
CA TRP A 125 -15.50 9.57 0.84
C TRP A 125 -15.71 10.92 0.14
N PRO A 126 -14.63 11.60 -0.28
CA PRO A 126 -14.74 12.76 -1.16
C PRO A 126 -15.57 12.45 -2.42
N ASP A 127 -16.36 13.41 -2.87
CA ASP A 127 -17.11 13.38 -4.13
C ASP A 127 -16.35 14.08 -5.27
N LYS A 128 -15.28 14.82 -4.92
CA LYS A 128 -14.31 15.40 -5.84
C LYS A 128 -12.97 14.64 -5.75
N PRO A 129 -12.25 14.48 -6.87
CA PRO A 129 -12.70 14.74 -8.25
C PRO A 129 -13.89 13.85 -8.66
N GLN A 130 -14.56 14.24 -9.74
CA GLN A 130 -15.69 13.48 -10.26
C GLN A 130 -15.26 12.03 -10.54
N GLY A 131 -16.03 11.06 -10.04
CA GLY A 131 -15.74 9.64 -10.22
C GLY A 131 -14.79 9.03 -9.17
N LEU A 132 -14.29 9.82 -8.20
CA LEU A 132 -13.36 9.31 -7.18
C LEU A 132 -13.93 8.09 -6.46
N ARG A 133 -15.21 8.10 -6.10
CA ARG A 133 -15.81 7.01 -5.30
C ARG A 133 -15.87 5.71 -6.09
N GLU A 134 -16.29 5.79 -7.34
CA GLU A 134 -16.43 4.65 -8.25
C GLU A 134 -15.06 4.05 -8.59
N VAL A 135 -14.07 4.90 -8.84
CA VAL A 135 -12.70 4.46 -9.12
C VAL A 135 -12.07 3.80 -7.89
N VAL A 136 -12.18 4.42 -6.71
CA VAL A 136 -11.64 3.87 -5.46
C VAL A 136 -12.33 2.54 -5.10
N GLU A 137 -13.65 2.45 -5.25
CA GLU A 137 -14.40 1.21 -5.00
C GLU A 137 -13.97 0.09 -5.96
N THR A 138 -13.89 0.38 -7.26
CA THR A 138 -13.46 -0.59 -8.28
C THR A 138 -12.06 -1.10 -7.98
N PHE A 139 -11.12 -0.18 -7.76
CA PHE A 139 -9.74 -0.52 -7.42
C PHE A 139 -9.64 -1.31 -6.12
N PHE A 140 -10.38 -0.92 -5.08
CA PHE A 140 -10.42 -1.63 -3.79
C PHE A 140 -10.93 -3.07 -3.93
N LEU A 141 -12.00 -3.30 -4.70
CA LEU A 141 -12.56 -4.65 -4.89
C LEU A 141 -11.59 -5.56 -5.63
N LEU A 142 -10.95 -5.05 -6.69
CA LEU A 142 -9.97 -5.80 -7.49
C LEU A 142 -8.71 -6.14 -6.66
N THR A 143 -8.16 -5.15 -5.95
CA THR A 143 -6.95 -5.35 -5.14
C THR A 143 -7.20 -6.17 -3.88
N ARG A 144 -8.40 -6.09 -3.28
CA ARG A 144 -8.81 -6.99 -2.20
C ARG A 144 -8.79 -8.44 -2.67
N GLY A 145 -9.25 -8.73 -3.88
CA GLY A 145 -9.18 -10.08 -4.46
C GLY A 145 -7.76 -10.63 -4.47
N VAL A 146 -6.80 -9.83 -4.95
CA VAL A 146 -5.37 -10.19 -4.93
C VAL A 146 -4.87 -10.39 -3.51
N GLY A 147 -5.19 -9.48 -2.59
CA GLY A 147 -4.77 -9.59 -1.19
C GLY A 147 -5.27 -10.86 -0.50
N MET A 148 -6.54 -11.23 -0.73
CA MET A 148 -7.12 -12.46 -0.18
C MET A 148 -6.45 -13.71 -0.74
N GLU A 149 -6.12 -13.73 -2.04
CA GLU A 149 -5.42 -14.87 -2.64
C GLU A 149 -4.00 -15.04 -2.07
N LEU A 150 -3.27 -13.93 -1.90
CA LEU A 150 -1.94 -13.96 -1.27
C LEU A 150 -2.01 -14.48 0.18
N LEU A 151 -3.02 -14.07 0.94
CA LEU A 151 -3.23 -14.55 2.31
C LEU A 151 -3.57 -16.03 2.34
N ARG A 152 -4.39 -16.51 1.40
CA ARG A 152 -4.73 -17.93 1.26
C ARG A 152 -3.49 -18.77 0.98
N LEU A 153 -2.67 -18.33 0.02
CA LEU A 153 -1.40 -18.99 -0.32
C LEU A 153 -0.43 -18.98 0.87
N LEU A 154 -0.35 -17.87 1.61
CA LEU A 154 0.45 -17.78 2.82
C LEU A 154 -0.04 -18.77 3.90
N SER A 155 -1.35 -18.80 4.19
CA SER A 155 -1.98 -19.75 5.12
C SER A 155 -1.61 -21.18 4.78
N GLU A 156 -1.83 -21.60 3.54
CA GLU A 156 -1.49 -22.94 3.06
C GLU A 156 0.01 -23.24 3.19
N GLY A 157 0.85 -22.26 2.87
CA GLY A 157 2.29 -22.36 2.98
C GLY A 157 2.79 -22.56 4.42
N MET A 158 2.03 -22.05 5.39
CA MET A 158 2.27 -22.23 6.82
C MET A 158 1.57 -23.48 7.39
N GLY A 159 0.85 -24.24 6.57
CA GLY A 159 0.06 -25.39 7.02
C GLY A 159 -1.20 -25.00 7.83
N LEU A 160 -1.65 -23.76 7.71
CA LEU A 160 -2.89 -23.26 8.32
C LEU A 160 -4.10 -23.52 7.41
N HIS A 161 -5.30 -23.39 7.97
CA HIS A 161 -6.52 -23.41 7.18
C HIS A 161 -6.52 -22.24 6.17
N PRO A 162 -6.96 -22.43 4.91
CA PRO A 162 -6.96 -21.36 3.89
C PRO A 162 -7.62 -20.05 4.36
N ASP A 163 -8.73 -20.17 5.09
CA ASP A 163 -9.51 -19.04 5.60
C ASP A 163 -9.00 -18.47 6.94
N TYR A 164 -7.80 -18.87 7.40
CA TYR A 164 -7.28 -18.48 8.72
C TYR A 164 -7.24 -16.95 8.93
N PHE A 165 -6.99 -16.18 7.86
CA PHE A 165 -6.91 -14.72 7.91
C PHE A 165 -8.22 -14.00 7.56
N ASP A 166 -9.31 -14.72 7.32
CA ASP A 166 -10.61 -14.12 7.02
C ASP A 166 -11.09 -13.24 8.20
N GLY A 167 -11.31 -11.96 7.93
CA GLY A 167 -11.85 -11.01 8.91
C GLY A 167 -10.85 -10.36 9.88
N ALA A 168 -9.58 -10.77 9.88
CA ALA A 168 -8.60 -10.32 10.90
C ALA A 168 -7.73 -9.11 10.50
N LEU A 169 -7.61 -8.78 9.21
CA LEU A 169 -6.54 -7.89 8.72
C LEU A 169 -6.97 -6.47 8.30
N SER A 170 -8.23 -6.06 8.54
CA SER A 170 -8.74 -4.78 8.03
C SER A 170 -8.27 -3.53 8.79
N CYS A 171 -7.28 -3.62 9.69
CA CYS A 171 -6.90 -2.49 10.54
C CYS A 171 -5.41 -2.44 10.92
N VAL A 172 -4.51 -2.30 9.93
CA VAL A 172 -3.13 -1.89 10.19
C VAL A 172 -2.94 -0.41 9.80
N PRO A 173 -2.63 0.49 10.74
CA PRO A 173 -2.43 1.91 10.44
C PRO A 173 -1.03 2.18 9.87
N GLY A 174 -0.92 2.25 8.54
CA GLY A 174 0.19 2.86 7.81
C GLY A 174 1.48 2.03 7.77
N LEU A 175 2.12 2.00 6.60
CA LEU A 175 3.39 1.31 6.35
C LEU A 175 4.57 2.22 6.72
N GLN A 176 5.47 1.75 7.58
CA GLN A 176 6.80 2.32 7.82
C GLN A 176 7.80 1.16 7.90
N VAL A 177 8.95 1.27 7.24
CA VAL A 177 9.86 0.13 6.98
C VAL A 177 11.31 0.52 7.23
N SER A 178 12.00 -0.22 8.08
CA SER A 178 13.46 -0.23 8.16
C SER A 178 13.92 -1.70 8.15
N TYR A 179 14.93 -2.02 7.34
CA TYR A 179 15.49 -3.36 7.24
C TYR A 179 16.94 -3.32 7.75
N LYS A 180 17.25 -4.14 8.76
CA LYS A 180 18.58 -4.21 9.41
C LYS A 180 19.14 -2.86 9.91
N GLY A 181 18.26 -1.91 10.24
CA GLY A 181 18.63 -0.58 10.73
C GLY A 181 18.79 0.47 9.64
N ASP A 182 18.73 0.06 8.36
CA ASP A 182 18.80 0.96 7.21
C ASP A 182 17.40 1.13 6.60
N TRP A 183 17.15 2.29 5.99
CA TRP A 183 15.99 2.47 5.12
C TRP A 183 16.39 2.06 3.69
N ILE A 184 15.50 1.36 2.99
CA ILE A 184 15.77 0.83 1.65
C ILE A 184 14.93 1.57 0.62
N ASN A 185 15.56 1.95 -0.50
CA ASN A 185 14.83 2.39 -1.69
C ASN A 185 14.39 1.17 -2.51
N VAL A 186 13.09 1.11 -2.78
CA VAL A 186 12.49 0.10 -3.66
C VAL A 186 12.29 0.73 -5.03
N GLU A 187 12.85 0.10 -6.07
CA GLU A 187 12.61 0.56 -7.44
C GLU A 187 11.15 0.29 -7.84
N PRO A 188 10.41 1.29 -8.33
CA PRO A 188 9.05 1.10 -8.76
C PRO A 188 9.02 0.24 -10.03
N MET A 189 8.30 -0.87 -9.98
CA MET A 189 8.03 -1.70 -11.16
C MET A 189 6.64 -1.33 -11.72
N PRO A 190 6.54 -0.96 -13.00
CA PRO A 190 5.24 -0.68 -13.61
C PRO A 190 4.29 -1.88 -13.48
N ASN A 191 3.01 -1.60 -13.17
CA ASN A 191 1.96 -2.62 -13.03
C ASN A 191 2.30 -3.73 -12.01
N ALA A 192 2.98 -3.38 -10.92
CA ALA A 192 3.26 -4.29 -9.82
C ALA A 192 2.76 -3.72 -8.48
N PHE A 193 2.37 -4.62 -7.57
CA PHE A 193 2.11 -4.25 -6.18
C PHE A 193 3.32 -4.58 -5.32
N VAL A 194 3.78 -3.62 -4.51
CA VAL A 194 4.65 -3.94 -3.36
C VAL A 194 3.76 -4.50 -2.26
N VAL A 195 4.02 -5.75 -1.88
CA VAL A 195 3.33 -6.43 -0.79
C VAL A 195 4.29 -6.62 0.36
N ASN A 196 3.78 -6.46 1.57
CA ASN A 196 4.51 -6.75 2.79
C ASN A 196 3.64 -7.54 3.75
N PHE A 197 4.27 -8.42 4.52
CA PHE A 197 3.60 -9.02 5.67
C PHE A 197 3.75 -8.05 6.83
N GLY A 198 2.65 -7.38 7.21
CA GLY A 198 2.68 -6.44 8.33
C GLY A 198 3.15 -7.13 9.62
N LEU A 199 3.58 -6.34 10.61
CA LEU A 199 4.11 -6.81 11.90
C LEU A 199 3.22 -7.86 12.61
N GLN A 200 1.91 -7.87 12.33
CA GLN A 200 0.95 -8.84 12.86
C GLN A 200 1.22 -10.28 12.39
N LEU A 201 1.78 -10.46 11.20
CA LEU A 201 2.14 -11.76 10.63
C LEU A 201 3.53 -12.24 11.09
N GLU A 202 4.44 -11.33 11.43
CA GLU A 202 5.77 -11.68 11.97
C GLU A 202 5.69 -12.34 13.36
N LEU A 203 4.70 -11.97 14.18
CA LEU A 203 4.50 -12.55 15.52
C LEU A 203 4.06 -14.02 15.49
N MET A 204 3.61 -14.54 14.35
CA MET A 204 3.19 -15.93 14.20
C MET A 204 4.34 -16.91 13.93
N HIS A 205 5.56 -16.39 13.77
CA HIS A 205 6.77 -17.18 13.50
C HIS A 205 7.72 -17.33 14.72
N GLN A 206 7.23 -17.09 15.95
CA GLN A 206 7.95 -17.43 17.18
C GLN A 206 7.48 -18.74 17.81
#